data_AF-A0A101FG94-F1
#
_entry.id   AF-A0A101FG94-F1
#
_cell.length_a   1.000
_cell.length_b   1.000
_cell.length_c   1.000
_cell.angle_alpha   90.00
_cell.angle_beta   90.00
_cell.angle_gamma   90.00
#
_symmetry.space_group_name_H-M   'P 1'
#
loop_
_entity.id
_entity.type
_entity.pdbx_description
1 polymer ?
#
loop_
_entity_poly.entity_id
_entity_poly.type
_entity_poly.pdbx_seq_one_letter_code
_entity_poly.pdbx_strand_id
1 'polypeptide(L)'
;RALGYTANALVLWAVPEEQVEEMGRLMASFPEITHCYHRQVPPGWSYNLFTMIHAPNRDLCMEKIRRIARKTGIDDYQVLFSTHECKKTSIPCEL
;
A
#
# COMPACT_ATOMS: atom_id res chain seq x y z
N ARG A 1 -15.42 15.10 8.22
CA ARG A 1 -15.94 15.01 6.84
C ARG A 1 -16.34 13.56 6.59
N ALA A 2 -17.60 13.21 6.84
CA ALA A 2 -18.12 11.87 6.53
C ALA A 2 -18.53 11.86 5.05
N LEU A 3 -17.67 11.35 4.18
CA LEU A 3 -17.97 11.13 2.76
C LEU A 3 -17.70 9.66 2.47
N GLY A 4 -18.78 8.88 2.39
CA GLY A 4 -18.84 7.53 1.78
C GLY A 4 -17.71 6.56 2.11
N TYR A 5 -17.89 5.73 3.14
CA TYR A 5 -17.17 4.46 3.40
C TYR A 5 -15.72 4.34 2.86
N THR A 6 -14.78 5.17 3.30
CA THR A 6 -13.37 5.01 2.87
C THR A 6 -12.78 3.69 3.38
N ALA A 7 -12.56 2.72 2.48
CA ALA A 7 -11.74 1.56 2.74
C ALA A 7 -10.26 1.95 2.65
N ASN A 8 -9.53 1.58 3.70
CA ASN A 8 -8.10 1.81 3.85
C ASN A 8 -7.42 0.44 3.90
N ALA A 9 -6.50 0.18 2.99
CA ALA A 9 -5.77 -1.09 2.94
C ALA A 9 -4.27 -0.83 2.98
N LEU A 10 -3.59 -1.46 3.92
CA LEU A 10 -2.16 -1.66 3.85
C LEU A 10 -1.91 -2.91 3.01
N VAL A 11 -1.18 -2.77 1.91
CA VAL A 11 -0.81 -3.89 1.05
C VAL A 11 0.68 -4.14 1.17
N LEU A 12 1.01 -5.40 1.43
CA LEU A 12 2.35 -5.91 1.60
C LEU A 12 2.69 -6.68 0.33
N TRP A 13 3.73 -6.28 -0.39
CA TRP A 13 4.13 -6.86 -1.66
C TRP A 13 5.45 -7.59 -1.49
N ALA A 14 5.53 -8.83 -1.99
CA ALA A 14 6.77 -9.59 -2.05
C ALA A 14 7.47 -9.26 -3.38
N VAL A 15 8.34 -8.25 -3.35
CA VAL A 15 9.05 -7.78 -4.53
C VAL A 15 10.46 -8.36 -4.52
N PRO A 16 10.95 -8.93 -5.64
CA PRO A 16 12.35 -9.35 -5.75
C PRO A 16 13.29 -8.17 -5.46
N GLU A 17 14.35 -8.39 -4.67
CA GLU A 17 15.22 -7.33 -4.15
C GLU A 17 15.78 -6.44 -5.27
N GLU A 18 16.14 -7.03 -6.39
CA GLU A 18 16.67 -6.35 -7.58
C GLU A 18 15.66 -5.44 -8.28
N GLN A 19 14.36 -5.62 -8.02
CA GLN A 19 13.26 -4.84 -8.63
C GLN A 19 12.62 -3.84 -7.65
N VAL A 20 12.98 -3.86 -6.36
CA VAL A 20 12.29 -3.05 -5.33
C VAL A 20 12.30 -1.56 -5.65
N GLU A 21 13.41 -1.04 -6.15
CA GLU A 21 13.54 0.39 -6.45
C GLU A 21 12.64 0.81 -7.63
N GLU A 22 12.63 0.00 -8.70
CA GLU A 22 11.78 0.21 -9.87
C GLU A 22 10.30 0.09 -9.51
N MET A 23 9.93 -0.99 -8.82
CA MET A 23 8.56 -1.24 -8.40
C MET A 23 8.08 -0.19 -7.39
N GLY A 24 8.95 0.27 -6.49
CA GLY A 24 8.66 1.36 -5.57
C GLY A 24 8.28 2.64 -6.31
N ARG A 25 9.06 3.04 -7.33
CA ARG A 25 8.73 4.20 -8.18
C ARG A 25 7.42 4.02 -8.94
N LEU A 26 7.23 2.85 -9.55
CA LEU A 26 6.01 2.54 -10.29
C LEU A 26 4.78 2.57 -9.36
N MET A 27 4.87 1.96 -8.18
CA MET A 27 3.79 1.94 -7.19
C MET A 27 3.48 3.34 -6.66
N ALA A 28 4.49 4.15 -6.38
CA ALA A 28 4.32 5.54 -5.94
C ALA A 28 3.66 6.44 -7.00
N SER A 29 3.66 6.04 -8.27
CA SER A 29 2.99 6.80 -9.35
C SER A 29 1.47 6.64 -9.36
N PHE A 30 0.91 5.65 -8.66
CA PHE A 30 -0.54 5.43 -8.63
C PHE A 30 -1.24 6.42 -7.69
N PRO A 31 -2.25 7.17 -8.17
CA PRO A 31 -2.92 8.19 -7.36
C PRO A 31 -3.70 7.63 -6.17
N GLU A 32 -4.04 6.35 -6.18
CA GLU A 32 -4.67 5.68 -5.03
C GLU A 32 -3.70 5.31 -3.90
N ILE A 33 -2.39 5.33 -4.14
CA ILE A 33 -1.35 5.06 -3.16
C ILE A 33 -0.92 6.38 -2.54
N THR A 34 -1.14 6.55 -1.25
CA THR A 34 -0.72 7.78 -0.54
C THR A 34 0.64 7.64 0.14
N HIS A 35 1.03 6.41 0.45
CA HIS A 35 2.30 6.09 1.09
C HIS A 35 2.87 4.82 0.47
N CYS A 36 4.16 4.82 0.17
CA CYS A 36 4.88 3.69 -0.40
C CYS A 36 6.24 3.58 0.31
N TYR A 37 6.50 2.46 0.96
CA TYR A 37 7.70 2.26 1.77
C TYR A 37 8.36 0.93 1.45
N HIS A 38 9.65 0.97 1.10
CA HIS A 38 10.53 -0.19 1.20
C HIS A 38 10.97 -0.33 2.66
N ARG A 39 10.85 -1.53 3.24
CA ARG A 39 11.27 -1.83 4.62
C ARG A 39 12.24 -2.99 4.63
N GLN A 40 13.25 -2.89 5.50
CA GLN A 40 14.01 -4.05 5.94
C GLN A 40 13.10 -4.97 6.74
N VAL A 41 13.13 -6.27 6.45
CA VAL A 41 12.25 -7.26 7.06
C VAL A 41 13.05 -8.38 7.71
N PRO A 42 12.51 -9.03 8.76
CA PRO A 42 13.18 -10.16 9.39
C PRO A 42 13.39 -11.33 8.41
N PRO A 43 14.40 -12.18 8.65
CA PRO A 43 14.57 -13.41 7.88
C PRO A 43 13.29 -14.27 7.89
N GLY A 44 12.94 -14.83 6.74
CA GLY A 44 11.72 -15.63 6.57
C GLY A 44 10.45 -14.83 6.25
N TRP A 45 10.54 -13.50 6.12
CA TRP A 45 9.44 -12.65 5.67
C TRP A 45 9.67 -12.18 4.24
N SER A 46 8.73 -12.47 3.34
CA SER A 46 8.89 -12.18 1.90
C SER A 46 8.46 -10.76 1.50
N TYR A 47 7.67 -10.05 2.33
CA TYR A 47 7.05 -8.78 1.92
C TYR A 47 7.89 -7.57 2.30
N ASN A 48 8.59 -6.97 1.34
CA ASN A 48 9.51 -5.85 1.55
C ASN A 48 8.94 -4.48 1.12
N LEU A 49 7.93 -4.42 0.26
CA LEU A 49 7.32 -3.16 -0.19
C LEU A 49 5.90 -3.00 0.37
N PHE A 50 5.59 -1.82 0.91
CA PHE A 50 4.36 -1.54 1.65
C PHE A 50 3.65 -0.34 1.05
N THR A 51 2.40 -0.50 0.62
CA THR A 51 1.60 0.59 0.05
C THR A 51 0.31 0.82 0.82
N MET A 52 -0.01 2.09 1.10
CA MET A 52 -1.29 2.48 1.67
C MET A 52 -2.26 2.89 0.57
N ILE A 53 -3.31 2.09 0.35
CA ILE A 53 -4.30 2.28 -0.72
C ILE A 53 -5.66 2.70 -0.14
N HIS A 54 -6.29 3.69 -0.80
CA HIS A 54 -7.60 4.21 -0.41
C HIS A 54 -8.65 4.04 -1.51
N ALA A 55 -9.87 3.66 -1.11
CA ALA A 55 -11.03 3.57 -2.01
C ALA A 55 -12.36 3.84 -1.28
N PRO A 56 -13.46 4.12 -2.00
CA PRO A 56 -14.78 4.36 -1.40
C PRO A 56 -15.51 3.13 -0.83
N ASN A 57 -14.96 1.92 -1.02
CA ASN A 57 -15.42 0.67 -0.40
C ASN A 57 -14.36 -0.43 -0.62
N ARG A 58 -14.56 -1.60 0.00
CA ARG A 58 -13.60 -2.72 -0.08
C ARG A 58 -13.49 -3.32 -1.49
N ASP A 59 -14.58 -3.41 -2.23
CA ASP A 59 -14.59 -4.01 -3.57
C ASP A 59 -13.75 -3.18 -4.55
N LEU A 60 -13.98 -1.87 -4.58
CA LEU A 60 -13.18 -0.92 -5.36
C LEU A 60 -11.71 -0.89 -4.89
N CYS A 61 -11.46 -1.09 -3.60
CA CYS A 61 -10.10 -1.22 -3.08
C CYS A 61 -9.40 -2.45 -3.67
N MET A 62 -10.07 -3.62 -3.63
CA MET A 62 -9.55 -4.85 -4.20
C MET A 62 -9.36 -4.77 -5.72
N GLU A 63 -10.25 -4.10 -6.45
CA GLU A 63 -10.07 -3.83 -7.88
C GLU A 63 -8.80 -3.02 -8.18
N LYS A 64 -8.56 -1.97 -7.41
CA LYS A 64 -7.32 -1.17 -7.51
C LYS A 64 -6.08 -2.02 -7.22
N ILE A 65 -6.11 -2.80 -6.14
CA ILE A 65 -4.99 -3.68 -5.75
C ILE A 65 -4.68 -4.68 -6.88
N ARG A 66 -5.70 -5.36 -7.43
CA ARG A 66 -5.54 -6.28 -8.56
C ARG A 66 -5.05 -5.57 -9.84
N ARG A 67 -5.44 -4.32 -10.04
CA ARG A 67 -4.94 -3.50 -11.16
C ARG A 67 -3.45 -3.16 -10.99
N ILE A 68 -3.03 -2.84 -9.77
CA ILE A 68 -1.63 -2.58 -9.44
C ILE A 68 -0.82 -3.85 -9.61
N ALA A 69 -1.23 -4.98 -9.02
CA ALA A 69 -0.59 -6.28 -9.15
C ALA A 69 -0.34 -6.65 -10.63
N ARG A 70 -1.37 -6.54 -11.49
CA ARG A 70 -1.23 -6.79 -12.94
C ARG A 70 -0.27 -5.83 -13.65
N LYS A 71 -0.18 -4.57 -13.21
CA LYS A 71 0.71 -3.58 -13.81
C LYS A 71 2.16 -3.74 -13.37
N THR A 72 2.38 -4.20 -12.14
CA THR A 72 3.72 -4.44 -11.59
C THR A 72 4.22 -5.85 -11.86
N GLY A 73 3.33 -6.80 -12.17
CA GLY A 73 3.65 -8.22 -12.27
C GLY A 73 3.88 -8.90 -10.92
N ILE A 74 3.55 -8.22 -9.81
CA ILE A 74 3.73 -8.75 -8.45
C ILE A 74 2.41 -9.34 -7.96
N ASP A 75 2.32 -10.66 -8.01
CA ASP A 75 1.10 -11.41 -7.64
C ASP A 75 1.13 -11.94 -6.19
N ASP A 76 2.30 -12.00 -5.54
CA ASP A 76 2.41 -12.33 -4.11
C ASP A 76 2.28 -11.05 -3.26
N TYR A 77 1.08 -10.88 -2.71
CA TYR A 77 0.78 -9.77 -1.81
C TYR A 77 -0.25 -10.16 -0.75
N GLN A 78 -0.22 -9.46 0.38
CA GLN A 78 -1.24 -9.55 1.42
C GLN A 78 -1.94 -8.21 1.61
N VAL A 79 -3.25 -8.27 1.85
CA VAL A 79 -4.10 -7.09 2.04
C VAL A 79 -4.59 -7.04 3.48
N LEU A 80 -4.24 -5.97 4.19
CA LEU A 80 -4.65 -5.70 5.56
C LEU A 80 -5.58 -4.48 5.58
N PHE A 81 -6.88 -4.73 5.68
CA PHE A 81 -7.86 -3.65 5.82
C PHE A 81 -7.83 -3.07 7.23
N SER A 82 -7.76 -1.74 7.33
CA SER A 82 -7.92 -1.05 8.60
C SER A 82 -9.34 -1.25 9.12
N THR A 83 -9.47 -1.68 10.37
CA THR A 83 -10.76 -1.85 11.06
C THR A 83 -11.06 -0.67 11.99
N HIS A 84 -10.04 -0.16 12.67
CA HIS A 84 -10.14 0.92 13.65
C HIS A 84 -8.91 1.83 13.50
N GLU A 85 -9.13 3.14 13.47
CA GLU A 85 -8.05 4.13 13.50
C GLU A 85 -7.81 4.52 14.97
N CYS A 86 -6.72 4.03 15.56
CA CYS A 86 -6.38 4.34 16.94
C CYS A 86 -5.80 5.76 17.09
N LYS A 87 -5.08 6.25 16.08
CA LYS A 87 -4.46 7.58 16.06
C LYS A 87 -4.14 7.98 14.62
N LYS A 88 -4.40 9.25 14.28
CA LYS A 88 -3.90 9.90 13.07
C LYS A 88 -3.59 11.35 13.38
N THR A 89 -2.34 11.73 13.15
CA THR A 89 -1.88 13.11 13.28
C THR A 89 -0.97 13.42 12.11
N SER A 90 -1.03 14.66 11.61
CA SER A 90 0.04 15.17 10.78
C SER A 90 1.24 15.46 11.67
N ILE A 91 2.45 15.21 11.17
CA ILE A 91 3.67 15.65 11.84
C ILE A 91 3.81 17.14 11.52
N PRO A 92 3.83 18.05 12.51
CA PRO A 92 4.15 19.45 12.26
C PRO A 92 5.55 19.52 11.67
N CYS A 93 5.71 20.25 10.57
CA CYS A 93 7.04 20.61 10.08
C CYS A 93 7.59 21.69 11.00
N GLU A 94 8.38 21.30 12.00
CA GLU A 94 9.23 22.24 12.74
C GLU A 94 10.52 22.40 11.90
N LEU A 95 10.71 23.60 11.36
CA LEU A 95 11.95 24.03 10.71
C LEU A 95 12.97 24.42 11.78
#